data_AF-A0A9E2IJC2-F1
#
_entry.id   AF-A0A9E2IJC2-F1
#
_cell.length_a   1.000
_cell.length_b   1.000
_cell.length_c   1.000
_cell.angle_alpha   90.00
_cell.angle_beta   90.00
_cell.angle_gamma   90.00
#
_symmetry.space_group_name_H-M   'P 1'
#
loop_
_entity.id
_entity.type
_entity.pdbx_description
1 polymer ?
#
loop_
_entity_poly.entity_id
_entity_poly.type
_entity_poly.pdbx_seq_one_letter_code
_entity_poly.pdbx_strand_id
1 'polypeptide(L)'
;MKLKYTYLSWCLGLLAISTILFFISFYPVPSLLRWQSPILSRCFFILMMCFGICLWRIIRGPTAADRAVAIDTIGILIVGFCAILSISTARDWYIDIAIAWALQSFIGALALAKYLEGKGFDE
;
A
#
# COMPACT_ATOMS: atom_id res chain seq x y z
N MET A 1 -25.38 5.05 20.39
CA MET A 1 -25.84 5.02 18.98
C MET A 1 -24.75 5.28 17.92
N LYS A 2 -23.56 5.83 18.24
CA LYS A 2 -22.46 6.09 17.28
C LYS A 2 -21.72 4.84 16.74
N LEU A 3 -21.78 3.70 17.43
CA LEU A 3 -21.02 2.48 17.07
C LEU A 3 -21.52 1.77 15.80
N LYS A 4 -22.82 1.89 15.46
CA LYS A 4 -23.42 1.18 14.31
C LYS A 4 -23.04 1.78 12.94
N TYR A 5 -22.71 3.07 12.89
CA TYR A 5 -22.39 3.79 11.64
C TYR A 5 -20.94 3.54 11.16
N THR A 6 -20.01 3.33 12.09
CA THR A 6 -18.60 3.04 11.77
C THR A 6 -18.44 1.66 11.13
N TYR A 7 -19.08 0.61 11.66
CA TYR A 7 -19.05 -0.73 11.06
C TYR A 7 -19.69 -0.77 9.65
N LEU A 8 -20.77 -0.02 9.43
CA LEU A 8 -21.45 0.07 8.14
C LEU A 8 -20.55 0.68 7.05
N SER A 9 -19.68 1.63 7.41
CA SER A 9 -18.74 2.26 6.47
C SER A 9 -17.51 1.39 6.18
N TRP A 10 -17.13 0.47 7.07
CA TRP A 10 -16.12 -0.56 6.83
C TRP A 10 -16.64 -1.67 5.89
N CYS A 11 -17.89 -2.12 6.05
CA CYS A 11 -18.51 -3.07 5.13
C CYS A 11 -18.72 -2.49 3.71
N LEU A 12 -19.09 -1.20 3.61
CA LEU A 12 -19.16 -0.49 2.34
C LEU A 12 -17.79 -0.35 1.67
N GLY A 13 -16.72 -0.12 2.43
CA GLY A 13 -15.35 -0.12 1.92
C GLY A 13 -14.93 -1.48 1.36
N LEU A 14 -15.17 -2.56 2.11
CA LEU A 14 -14.89 -3.94 1.67
C LEU A 14 -15.68 -4.34 0.41
N LEU A 15 -16.96 -3.97 0.33
CA LEU A 15 -17.79 -4.20 -0.86
C LEU A 15 -17.34 -3.37 -2.06
N ALA A 16 -17.00 -2.09 -1.86
CA ALA A 16 -16.45 -1.25 -2.93
C ALA A 16 -15.12 -1.82 -3.46
N ILE A 17 -14.22 -2.24 -2.57
CA ILE A 17 -12.95 -2.89 -2.92
C ILE A 17 -13.20 -4.17 -3.72
N SER A 18 -14.15 -5.02 -3.28
CA SER A 18 -14.51 -6.25 -3.99
C SER A 18 -15.09 -5.97 -5.38
N THR A 19 -16.00 -4.99 -5.51
CA THR A 19 -16.57 -4.60 -6.81
C THR A 19 -15.54 -4.00 -7.77
N ILE A 20 -14.57 -3.24 -7.26
CA ILE A 20 -13.54 -2.60 -8.09
C ILE A 20 -12.44 -3.61 -8.47
N LEU A 21 -12.08 -4.56 -7.59
CA LEU A 21 -11.20 -5.68 -7.91
C LEU A 21 -11.81 -6.58 -9.01
N PHE A 22 -13.12 -6.83 -8.93
CA PHE A 22 -13.84 -7.56 -9.97
C PHE A 22 -13.83 -6.80 -11.31
N PHE A 23 -14.02 -5.48 -11.28
CA PHE A 23 -13.99 -4.63 -12.48
C PHE A 23 -12.59 -4.54 -13.12
N ILE A 24 -11.53 -4.40 -12.32
CA ILE A 24 -10.12 -4.43 -12.77
C ILE A 24 -9.75 -5.78 -13.40
N SER A 25 -10.30 -6.89 -12.89
CA SER A 25 -10.09 -8.22 -13.46
C SER A 25 -10.73 -8.37 -14.84
N PHE A 26 -11.91 -7.74 -15.04
CA PHE A 26 -12.72 -7.87 -16.25
C PHE A 26 -12.40 -6.88 -17.37
N TYR A 27 -11.87 -5.69 -17.06
CA TYR A 27 -11.54 -4.67 -18.07
C TYR A 27 -10.03 -4.59 -18.33
N PRO A 28 -9.52 -5.07 -19.49
CA PRO A 28 -8.15 -4.78 -19.90
C PRO A 28 -8.04 -3.28 -20.18
N VAL A 29 -7.43 -2.55 -19.26
CA VAL A 29 -7.29 -1.09 -19.37
C VAL A 29 -6.25 -0.80 -20.46
N PRO A 30 -6.63 -0.14 -21.57
CA PRO A 30 -5.67 0.27 -22.59
C PRO A 30 -4.78 1.34 -21.96
N SER A 31 -3.58 0.94 -21.55
CA SER A 31 -2.68 1.75 -20.75
C SER A 31 -1.57 2.35 -21.61
N LEU A 32 -1.13 3.55 -21.24
CA LEU A 32 -0.12 4.36 -21.93
C LEU A 32 1.28 3.71 -21.97
N LEU A 33 1.57 2.81 -21.02
CA LEU A 33 2.73 1.92 -21.06
C LEU A 33 2.37 0.71 -21.93
N ARG A 34 3.20 0.37 -22.94
CA ARG A 34 3.09 -0.91 -23.66
C ARG A 34 3.43 -2.05 -22.70
N TRP A 35 2.45 -2.54 -21.95
CA TRP A 35 2.64 -3.70 -21.08
C TRP A 35 2.90 -4.94 -21.91
N GLN A 36 3.98 -5.64 -21.59
CA GLN A 36 4.39 -6.85 -22.29
C GLN A 36 3.49 -8.05 -21.96
N SER A 37 2.76 -8.00 -20.84
CA SER A 37 1.78 -9.02 -20.44
C SER A 37 0.53 -8.43 -19.76
N PRO A 38 -0.66 -9.03 -19.95
CA PRO A 38 -1.90 -8.58 -19.31
C PRO A 38 -1.90 -8.78 -17.79
N ILE A 39 -1.11 -9.72 -17.27
CA ILE A 39 -0.97 -9.98 -15.82
C ILE A 39 -0.28 -8.80 -15.13
N LEU A 40 0.78 -8.24 -15.72
CA LEU A 40 1.54 -7.17 -15.10
C LEU A 40 0.70 -5.90 -14.90
N SER A 41 -0.13 -5.58 -15.89
CA SER A 41 -1.10 -4.47 -15.82
C SER A 41 -2.09 -4.68 -14.66
N ARG A 42 -2.64 -5.89 -14.50
CA ARG A 42 -3.54 -6.22 -13.38
C ARG A 42 -2.87 -6.04 -12.02
N CYS A 43 -1.64 -6.54 -11.86
CA CYS A 43 -0.88 -6.38 -10.62
C CYS A 43 -0.64 -4.90 -10.26
N PHE A 44 -0.30 -4.07 -11.24
CA PHE A 44 -0.09 -2.64 -11.03
C PHE A 44 -1.36 -1.94 -10.52
N PHE A 45 -2.51 -2.22 -11.14
CA PHE A 45 -3.79 -1.66 -10.71
C PHE A 45 -4.21 -2.13 -9.30
N ILE A 46 -3.96 -3.40 -8.97
CA ILE A 46 -4.23 -3.93 -7.62
C ILE A 46 -3.38 -3.18 -6.58
N LEU A 47 -2.08 -2.96 -6.85
CA LEU A 47 -1.21 -2.19 -5.95
C LEU A 47 -1.68 -0.74 -5.79
N MET A 48 -2.11 -0.09 -6.87
CA MET A 48 -2.66 1.28 -6.84
C MET A 48 -3.91 1.37 -5.95
N MET A 49 -4.79 0.38 -6.04
CA MET A 49 -5.95 0.29 -5.14
C MET A 49 -5.56 0.07 -3.69
N CYS A 50 -4.62 -0.85 -3.41
CA CYS A 50 -4.09 -1.06 -2.06
C CYS A 50 -3.50 0.22 -1.47
N PHE A 51 -2.76 0.99 -2.27
CA PHE A 51 -2.21 2.27 -1.84
C PHE A 51 -3.30 3.27 -1.45
N GLY A 52 -4.37 3.38 -2.25
CA GLY A 52 -5.53 4.22 -1.92
C GLY A 52 -6.22 3.82 -0.60
N ILE A 53 -6.32 2.51 -0.33
CA ILE A 53 -6.89 2.00 0.93
C ILE A 53 -6.00 2.34 2.12
N CYS A 54 -4.68 2.19 1.98
CA CYS A 54 -3.73 2.56 3.03
C CYS A 54 -3.81 4.07 3.35
N LEU A 55 -3.90 4.93 2.34
CA LEU A 55 -4.12 6.37 2.54
C LEU A 55 -5.42 6.67 3.31
N TRP A 56 -6.52 5.98 2.95
CA TRP A 56 -7.77 6.12 3.68
C TRP A 56 -7.64 5.68 5.15
N ARG A 57 -6.89 4.62 5.43
CA ARG A 57 -6.62 4.14 6.79
C ARG A 57 -5.76 5.11 7.60
N ILE A 58 -4.79 5.80 6.97
CA ILE A 58 -3.99 6.82 7.65
C ILE A 58 -4.87 7.99 8.13
N ILE A 59 -5.83 8.42 7.31
CA ILE A 59 -6.71 9.55 7.65
C ILE A 59 -7.73 9.16 8.73
N ARG A 60 -8.33 7.96 8.63
CA ARG A 60 -9.39 7.50 9.56
C ARG A 60 -8.90 6.69 10.76
N GLY A 61 -7.61 6.38 10.85
CA GLY A 61 -7.04 5.58 11.93
C GLY A 61 -7.32 6.19 13.32
N PRO A 62 -7.93 5.45 14.27
CA PRO A 62 -8.31 5.97 15.59
C PRO A 62 -7.10 6.11 16.53
N THR A 63 -6.11 5.24 16.40
CA THR A 63 -4.89 5.24 17.23
C THR A 63 -3.67 5.66 16.40
N ALA A 64 -2.67 6.26 17.04
CA ALA A 64 -1.41 6.60 16.38
C ALA A 64 -0.68 5.35 15.84
N ALA A 65 -0.76 4.24 16.57
CA ALA A 65 -0.23 2.95 16.13
C ALA A 65 -0.90 2.44 14.84
N ASP A 66 -2.22 2.57 14.69
CA ASP A 66 -2.92 2.14 13.46
C ASP A 66 -2.46 2.93 12.23
N ARG A 67 -2.16 4.23 12.41
CA ARG A 67 -1.63 5.09 11.34
C ARG A 67 -0.19 4.73 11.01
N ALA A 68 0.63 4.45 12.03
CA ALA A 68 2.02 4.03 11.85
C ALA A 68 2.14 2.75 11.01
N VAL A 69 1.34 1.73 11.33
CA VAL A 69 1.30 0.47 10.58
C VAL A 69 0.80 0.68 9.15
N ALA A 70 -0.17 1.57 8.94
CA ALA A 70 -0.64 1.90 7.60
C ALA A 70 0.44 2.61 6.75
N ILE A 71 1.28 3.45 7.36
CA ILE A 71 2.43 4.09 6.69
C ILE A 71 3.50 3.05 6.33
N ASP A 72 3.82 2.12 7.23
CA ASP A 72 4.79 1.05 6.92
C ASP A 72 4.30 0.14 5.78
N THR A 73 3.00 -0.16 5.75
CA THR A 73 2.39 -0.92 4.65
C THR A 73 2.57 -0.20 3.31
N ILE A 74 2.51 1.15 3.29
CA ILE A 74 2.80 1.93 2.08
C ILE A 74 4.24 1.73 1.61
N GLY A 75 5.21 1.65 2.52
CA GLY A 75 6.60 1.39 2.16
C GLY A 75 6.75 0.08 1.37
N ILE A 76 6.10 -0.99 1.82
CA ILE A 76 6.09 -2.29 1.12
C ILE A 76 5.36 -2.18 -0.24
N LEU A 77 4.29 -1.38 -0.35
CA LEU A 77 3.62 -1.14 -1.65
C LEU A 77 4.54 -0.42 -2.65
N ILE A 78 5.37 0.53 -2.19
CA ILE A 78 6.37 1.22 -3.02
C ILE A 78 7.38 0.21 -3.57
N VAL A 79 7.86 -0.71 -2.75
CA VAL A 79 8.74 -1.83 -3.18
C VAL A 79 8.06 -2.66 -4.27
N GLY A 80 6.77 -2.97 -4.11
CA GLY A 80 5.98 -3.67 -5.12
C GLY A 80 5.86 -2.90 -6.45
N PHE A 81 5.67 -1.58 -6.41
CA PHE A 81 5.67 -0.75 -7.60
C PHE A 81 7.02 -0.77 -8.31
N CYS A 82 8.12 -0.63 -7.58
CA CYS A 82 9.47 -0.71 -8.14
C CYS A 82 9.74 -2.07 -8.81
N ALA A 83 9.29 -3.18 -8.20
CA ALA A 83 9.42 -4.51 -8.79
C ALA A 83 8.67 -4.64 -10.13
N ILE A 84 7.44 -4.12 -10.22
CA ILE A 84 6.66 -4.12 -11.47
C ILE A 84 7.30 -3.23 -12.54
N LEU A 85 7.78 -2.04 -12.15
CA LEU A 85 8.43 -1.11 -13.06
C LEU A 85 9.77 -1.64 -13.59
N SER A 86 10.51 -2.39 -12.77
CA SER A 86 11.72 -3.11 -13.18
C SER A 86 11.43 -4.04 -14.37
N ILE A 87 10.39 -4.87 -14.25
CA ILE A 87 9.97 -5.81 -15.30
C ILE A 87 9.47 -5.06 -16.54
N SER A 88 8.66 -4.01 -16.37
CA SER A 88 8.10 -3.27 -17.51
C SER A 88 9.13 -2.46 -18.30
N THR A 89 10.18 -1.98 -17.63
CA THR A 89 11.19 -1.10 -18.24
C THR A 89 12.46 -1.86 -18.60
N ALA A 90 12.61 -3.11 -18.15
CA ALA A 90 13.82 -3.93 -18.27
C ALA A 90 15.08 -3.22 -17.75
N ARG A 91 14.94 -2.52 -16.61
CA ARG A 91 16.04 -1.79 -15.97
C ARG A 91 16.20 -2.23 -14.53
N ASP A 92 17.40 -2.67 -14.18
CA ASP A 92 17.65 -3.29 -12.88
C ASP A 92 17.75 -2.27 -11.72
N TRP A 93 18.05 -1.00 -12.01
CA TRP A 93 18.19 0.04 -10.97
C TRP A 93 16.90 0.32 -10.18
N TYR A 94 15.73 -0.10 -10.69
CA TYR A 94 14.49 -0.07 -9.91
C TYR A 94 14.55 -1.00 -8.69
N ILE A 95 15.27 -2.11 -8.78
CA ILE A 95 15.43 -3.07 -7.66
C ILE A 95 16.37 -2.48 -6.59
N ASP A 96 17.41 -1.75 -6.98
CA ASP A 96 18.28 -1.06 -6.02
C ASP A 96 17.49 -0.04 -5.19
N ILE A 97 16.62 0.73 -5.85
CA ILE A 97 15.69 1.66 -5.18
C ILE A 97 14.73 0.88 -4.28
N ALA A 98 14.19 -0.25 -4.75
CA ALA A 98 13.27 -1.07 -3.97
C ALA A 98 13.90 -1.59 -2.66
N ILE A 99 15.14 -2.07 -2.71
CA ILE A 99 15.86 -2.57 -1.55
C ILE A 99 16.16 -1.42 -0.56
N ALA A 100 16.59 -0.27 -1.06
CA ALA A 100 16.81 0.92 -0.23
C ALA A 100 15.51 1.37 0.48
N TRP A 101 14.38 1.36 -0.24
CA TRP A 101 13.07 1.67 0.33
C TRP A 101 12.59 0.63 1.35
N ALA A 102 12.85 -0.65 1.12
CA ALA A 102 12.50 -1.71 2.06
C ALA A 102 13.21 -1.52 3.40
N LEU A 103 14.52 -1.23 3.37
CA LEU A 103 15.30 -0.92 4.57
C LEU A 103 14.79 0.35 5.27
N GLN A 104 14.49 1.40 4.50
CA GLN A 104 13.96 2.66 5.03
C GLN A 104 12.60 2.47 5.72
N SER A 105 11.68 1.71 5.13
CA SER A 105 10.37 1.42 5.74
C SER A 105 10.54 0.68 7.06
N PHE A 106 11.42 -0.33 7.07
CA PHE A 106 11.70 -1.12 8.26
C PHE A 106 12.28 -0.29 9.40
N ILE A 107 13.26 0.57 9.12
CA ILE A 107 13.84 1.50 10.12
C ILE A 107 12.76 2.46 10.63
N GLY A 108 11.93 3.00 9.74
CA GLY A 108 10.81 3.88 10.10
C GLY A 108 9.81 3.19 11.02
N ALA A 109 9.46 1.93 10.75
CA ALA A 109 8.57 1.14 11.59
C ALA A 109 9.17 0.88 12.99
N LEU A 110 10.46 0.54 13.07
CA LEU A 110 11.16 0.37 14.35
C LEU A 110 11.22 1.66 15.17
N ALA A 111 11.54 2.79 14.52
CA ALA A 111 11.57 4.10 15.17
C ALA A 111 10.20 4.48 15.74
N LEU A 112 9.13 4.24 14.98
CA LEU A 112 7.75 4.45 15.43
C LEU A 112 7.38 3.52 16.59
N ALA A 113 7.77 2.24 16.54
CA ALA A 113 7.51 1.30 17.62
C ALA A 113 8.20 1.74 18.92
N LYS A 114 9.48 2.15 18.84
CA LYS A 114 10.24 2.70 19.98
C LYS A 114 9.61 3.97 20.54
N TYR A 115 9.22 4.90 19.68
CA TYR A 115 8.54 6.12 20.08
C TYR A 115 7.22 5.84 20.84
N LEU A 116 6.44 4.86 20.38
CA LEU A 116 5.18 4.47 21.02
C LEU A 116 5.39 3.69 22.32
N GLU A 117 6.52 2.99 22.48
CA GLU A 117 6.90 2.32 23.73
C GLU A 117 7.21 3.32 24.86
N GLY A 118 7.49 4.59 24.52
CA GLY A 118 7.73 5.66 25.49
C GLY A 118 9.06 5.56 26.24
N LYS A 119 9.95 4.67 25.82
CA LYS A 119 11.33 4.60 26.34
C LYS A 119 12.18 5.66 25.66
N GLY A 120 12.95 6.41 26.46
CA GLY A 120 13.90 7.40 25.95
C GLY A 120 14.94 6.74 25.05
N PHE A 121 15.54 7.50 24.14
CA PHE A 121 16.53 7.01 23.18
C PHE A 121 17.84 6.48 23.82
N ASP A 122 17.94 6.49 25.15
CA ASP A 122 19.13 6.18 25.94
C ASP A 122 18.98 4.91 26.84
N GLU A 123 17.91 4.11 26.68
CA GLU A 123 17.69 2.80 27.35
C GLU A 123 17.21 1.68 26.39
#